data_AF-A0A1I1LWS0-F1
#
_entry.id   AF-A0A1I1LWS0-F1
#
_cell.length_a   1.000
_cell.length_b   1.000
_cell.length_c   1.000
_cell.angle_alpha   90.00
_cell.angle_beta   90.00
_cell.angle_gamma   90.00
#
_symmetry.space_group_name_H-M   'P 1'
#
loop_
_entity.id
_entity.type
_entity.pdbx_description
1 polymer ?
#
loop_
_entity_poly.entity_id
_entity_poly.type
_entity_poly.pdbx_seq_one_letter_code
_entity_poly.pdbx_strand_id
1 'polypeptide(L)'
;MPSLLVPNVPFTLETLWIILPTSIAVAAVGLLESLLTASIVDLMTDTGSDKNRESIGQGIANIASGFFGGMAGCAMIGQSVINVKSGGRTRLSTFAAGAILLFMLLVLGDWVGLIPMPALVAIMIMVSIGTFNWSSLRDLVHHPRRSSIVMLATVLTVVGTHNLALGVGVGVLLSGIFFAWKVSQIFRVTSTLENDVRTYRVEGQLFFASAEDFLAAMNFEEQVPRVRLDLS
;
A
#
# COMPACT_ATOMS: atom_id res chain seq x y z
N MET A 1 -19.22 3.48 -27.72
CA MET A 1 -19.86 2.49 -26.83
C MET A 1 -18.77 1.60 -26.25
N PRO A 2 -18.84 1.17 -24.98
CA PRO A 2 -17.94 0.15 -24.47
C PRO A 2 -18.22 -1.16 -25.23
N SER A 3 -17.44 -1.41 -26.27
CA SER A 3 -17.40 -2.68 -26.97
C SER A 3 -16.40 -3.59 -26.28
N LEU A 4 -16.61 -4.91 -26.37
CA LEU A 4 -15.59 -5.85 -25.98
C LEU A 4 -14.38 -5.66 -26.91
N LEU A 5 -13.29 -5.16 -26.35
CA LEU A 5 -12.03 -4.87 -26.99
C LEU A 5 -11.01 -5.88 -26.48
N VAL A 6 -10.45 -6.67 -27.40
CA VAL A 6 -9.19 -7.35 -27.11
C VAL A 6 -8.10 -6.29 -27.20
N PRO A 7 -7.26 -6.10 -26.16
CA PRO A 7 -6.20 -5.11 -26.19
C PRO A 7 -5.35 -5.25 -27.46
N ASN A 8 -5.30 -4.21 -28.28
CA ASN A 8 -4.54 -4.19 -29.52
C ASN A 8 -3.05 -3.90 -29.23
N VAL A 9 -2.44 -4.77 -28.42
CA VAL A 9 -1.03 -4.74 -28.04
C VAL A 9 -0.42 -6.11 -28.33
N PRO A 10 0.88 -6.18 -28.66
CA PRO A 10 1.55 -7.45 -28.86
C PRO A 10 1.45 -8.31 -27.59
N PHE A 11 0.96 -9.54 -27.71
CA PHE A 11 0.98 -10.51 -26.61
C PHE A 11 2.37 -11.13 -26.49
N THR A 12 3.37 -10.30 -26.24
CA THR A 12 4.79 -10.71 -26.12
C THR A 12 5.25 -10.60 -24.67
N LEU A 13 6.30 -11.36 -24.33
CA LEU A 13 6.97 -11.23 -23.03
C LEU A 13 7.53 -9.83 -22.81
N GLU A 14 7.93 -9.14 -23.87
CA GLU A 14 8.40 -7.76 -23.81
C GLU A 14 7.30 -6.81 -23.32
N THR A 15 6.10 -6.88 -23.89
CA THR A 15 4.96 -6.08 -23.43
C THR A 15 4.63 -6.38 -21.97
N LEU A 16 4.68 -7.66 -21.56
CA LEU A 16 4.50 -8.03 -20.16
C LEU A 16 5.56 -7.36 -19.26
N TRP A 17 6.85 -7.41 -19.60
CA TRP A 17 7.91 -6.78 -18.82
C TRP A 17 7.79 -5.26 -18.70
N ILE A 18 7.23 -4.60 -19.72
CA ILE A 18 7.00 -3.15 -19.71
C ILE A 18 5.87 -2.79 -18.73
N ILE A 19 4.75 -3.54 -18.76
CA ILE A 19 3.58 -3.21 -17.93
C ILE A 19 3.63 -3.81 -16.53
N LEU A 20 4.41 -4.86 -16.30
CA LEU A 20 4.44 -5.61 -15.04
C LEU A 20 4.79 -4.72 -13.82
N PRO A 21 5.82 -3.85 -13.86
CA PRO A 21 6.16 -3.03 -12.69
C PRO A 21 5.04 -2.04 -12.31
N THR A 22 4.44 -1.39 -13.31
CA THR A 22 3.36 -0.41 -13.09
C THR A 22 2.06 -1.08 -12.68
N SER A 23 1.72 -2.23 -13.27
CA SER A 23 0.52 -2.99 -12.90
C SER A 23 0.61 -3.58 -11.49
N ILE A 24 1.78 -4.05 -11.04
CA ILE A 24 1.99 -4.45 -9.64
C ILE A 24 1.81 -3.25 -8.69
N ALA A 25 2.41 -2.10 -9.00
CA ALA A 25 2.27 -0.90 -8.18
C ALA A 25 0.81 -0.44 -8.06
N VAL A 26 0.09 -0.39 -9.19
CA VAL A 26 -1.34 -0.02 -9.24
C VAL A 26 -2.20 -1.06 -8.51
N ALA A 27 -1.91 -2.35 -8.64
CA ALA A 27 -2.62 -3.40 -7.91
C ALA A 27 -2.42 -3.28 -6.39
N ALA A 28 -1.18 -3.05 -5.94
CA ALA A 28 -0.86 -2.87 -4.53
C ALA A 28 -1.58 -1.63 -3.95
N VAL A 29 -1.48 -0.48 -4.61
CA VAL A 29 -2.18 0.75 -4.19
C VAL A 29 -3.69 0.55 -4.19
N GLY A 30 -4.24 -0.06 -5.25
CA GLY A 30 -5.66 -0.31 -5.38
C GLY A 30 -6.21 -1.23 -4.29
N LEU A 31 -5.45 -2.28 -3.91
CA LEU A 31 -5.83 -3.18 -2.83
C LEU A 31 -5.74 -2.48 -1.47
N LEU A 32 -4.68 -1.70 -1.22
CA LEU A 32 -4.55 -0.93 0.03
C LEU A 32 -5.74 0.02 0.21
N GLU A 33 -6.08 0.80 -0.82
CA GLU A 33 -7.23 1.70 -0.80
C GLU A 33 -8.55 0.95 -0.58
N SER A 34 -8.72 -0.21 -1.22
CA SER A 34 -9.93 -1.02 -1.06
C SER A 34 -10.08 -1.59 0.34
N LEU A 35 -9.00 -2.10 0.92
CA LEU A 35 -9.00 -2.65 2.28
C LEU A 35 -9.21 -1.57 3.35
N LEU A 36 -8.61 -0.39 3.16
CA LEU A 36 -8.84 0.77 4.04
C LEU A 36 -10.29 1.26 3.92
N THR A 37 -10.81 1.37 2.70
CA THR A 37 -12.20 1.77 2.45
C THR A 37 -13.18 0.77 3.07
N ALA A 38 -12.97 -0.53 2.85
CA ALA A 38 -13.79 -1.59 3.43
C ALA A 38 -13.79 -1.54 4.96
N SER A 39 -12.64 -1.28 5.59
CA SER A 39 -12.53 -1.16 7.04
C SER A 39 -13.28 0.08 7.59
N ILE A 40 -13.23 1.20 6.87
CA ILE A 40 -13.99 2.41 7.24
C ILE A 40 -15.49 2.18 7.08
N VAL A 41 -15.91 1.54 5.99
CA VAL A 41 -17.32 1.20 5.78
C VAL A 41 -17.81 0.23 6.85
N ASP A 42 -17.06 -0.85 7.12
CA ASP A 42 -17.34 -1.81 8.18
C ASP A 42 -17.59 -1.12 9.53
N LEU A 43 -16.75 -0.15 9.88
CA LEU A 43 -16.88 0.64 11.11
C LEU A 43 -18.11 1.56 11.08
N MET A 44 -18.41 2.19 9.94
CA MET A 44 -19.59 3.05 9.80
C MET A 44 -20.90 2.27 9.78
N THR A 45 -20.84 0.98 9.40
CA THR A 45 -22.02 0.13 9.27
C THR A 45 -22.21 -0.88 10.39
N ASP A 46 -21.25 -0.99 11.31
CA ASP A 46 -21.17 -2.02 12.36
C ASP A 46 -21.28 -3.45 11.78
N THR A 47 -20.66 -3.69 10.63
CA THR A 47 -20.67 -4.99 9.95
C THR A 47 -19.26 -5.43 9.58
N GLY A 48 -19.00 -6.74 9.57
CA GLY A 48 -17.75 -7.28 9.03
C GLY A 48 -17.83 -7.58 7.54
N SER A 49 -16.78 -7.24 6.80
CA SER A 49 -16.57 -7.67 5.41
C SER A 49 -15.49 -8.75 5.28
N ASP A 50 -15.55 -9.54 4.20
CA ASP A 50 -14.48 -10.45 3.78
C ASP A 50 -13.56 -9.72 2.79
N LYS A 51 -12.32 -9.48 3.23
CA LYS A 51 -11.29 -8.70 2.54
C LYS A 51 -10.70 -9.46 1.35
N ASN A 52 -10.68 -10.80 1.42
CA ASN A 52 -10.25 -11.64 0.30
C ASN A 52 -11.29 -11.57 -0.81
N ARG A 53 -12.58 -11.63 -0.46
CA ARG A 53 -13.66 -11.49 -1.43
C ARG A 53 -13.66 -10.11 -2.09
N GLU A 54 -13.38 -9.05 -1.34
CA GLU A 54 -13.23 -7.70 -1.89
C GLU A 54 -12.08 -7.61 -2.89
N SER A 55 -10.91 -8.18 -2.52
CA SER A 55 -9.72 -8.20 -3.38
C SER A 55 -9.96 -8.95 -4.70
N ILE A 56 -10.62 -10.12 -4.63
CA ILE A 56 -11.00 -10.90 -5.82
C ILE A 56 -12.01 -10.12 -6.66
N GLY A 57 -13.01 -9.50 -6.03
CA GLY A 57 -14.01 -8.69 -6.72
C GLY A 57 -13.39 -7.52 -7.50
N GLN A 58 -12.47 -6.79 -6.87
CA GLN A 58 -11.72 -5.70 -7.51
C GLN A 58 -10.84 -6.19 -8.67
N GLY A 59 -10.19 -7.35 -8.52
CA GLY A 59 -9.40 -7.97 -9.58
C GLY A 59 -10.25 -8.31 -10.80
N ILE A 60 -11.39 -8.99 -10.59
CA ILE A 60 -12.34 -9.34 -11.67
C ILE A 60 -12.89 -8.07 -12.33
N ALA A 61 -13.26 -7.05 -11.54
CA ALA A 61 -13.76 -5.78 -12.06
C ALA A 61 -12.73 -5.07 -12.94
N ASN A 62 -11.46 -5.06 -12.54
CA ASN A 62 -10.37 -4.45 -13.33
C ASN A 62 -10.04 -5.23 -14.61
N ILE A 63 -10.07 -6.56 -14.55
CA ILE A 63 -9.92 -7.40 -15.75
C ILE A 63 -11.06 -7.10 -16.74
N ALA A 64 -12.30 -7.10 -16.27
CA ALA A 64 -13.45 -6.74 -17.10
C ALA A 64 -13.32 -5.33 -17.67
N SER A 65 -12.98 -4.34 -16.83
CA SER A 65 -12.74 -2.95 -17.25
C SER A 65 -11.72 -2.87 -18.38
N GLY A 66 -10.59 -3.57 -18.27
CA GLY A 66 -9.55 -3.62 -19.30
C GLY A 66 -10.06 -4.14 -20.66
N PHE A 67 -10.90 -5.17 -20.67
CA PHE A 67 -11.54 -5.68 -21.89
C PHE A 67 -12.58 -4.73 -22.50
N PHE A 68 -13.07 -3.73 -21.76
CA PHE A 68 -13.93 -2.68 -22.30
C PHE A 68 -13.16 -1.39 -22.62
N GLY A 69 -11.82 -1.43 -22.60
CA GLY A 69 -10.96 -0.26 -22.80
C GLY A 69 -11.00 0.73 -21.63
N GLY A 70 -11.47 0.29 -20.46
CA GLY A 70 -11.52 1.07 -19.24
C GLY A 70 -10.16 1.16 -18.53
N MET A 71 -10.04 2.17 -17.66
CA MET A 71 -8.88 2.33 -16.80
C MET A 71 -8.95 1.42 -15.57
N ALA A 72 -7.81 1.22 -14.91
CA ALA A 72 -7.77 0.56 -13.61
C ALA A 72 -8.48 1.42 -12.56
N GLY A 73 -9.25 0.77 -11.69
CA GLY A 73 -10.01 1.38 -10.61
C GLY A 73 -9.81 0.67 -9.27
N CYS A 74 -10.19 1.36 -8.21
CA CYS A 74 -10.20 0.87 -6.84
C CYS A 74 -11.38 1.48 -6.08
N ALA A 75 -11.58 1.04 -4.83
CA ALA A 75 -12.52 1.71 -3.96
C ALA A 75 -12.05 3.15 -3.66
N MET A 76 -13.02 4.02 -3.39
CA MET A 76 -12.74 5.41 -3.04
C MET A 76 -13.34 5.70 -1.67
N ILE A 77 -12.48 6.03 -0.70
CA ILE A 77 -12.89 6.32 0.69
C ILE A 77 -13.95 7.43 0.72
N GLY A 78 -13.68 8.57 0.10
CA GLY A 78 -14.56 9.75 0.15
C GLY A 78 -15.97 9.47 -0.39
N GLN A 79 -16.07 8.85 -1.57
CA GLN A 79 -17.37 8.52 -2.17
C GLN A 79 -18.12 7.44 -1.39
N SER A 80 -17.41 6.45 -0.84
CA SER A 80 -18.02 5.41 0.00
C SER A 80 -18.58 6.01 1.29
N VAL A 81 -17.84 6.91 1.94
CA VAL A 81 -18.29 7.61 3.15
C VAL A 81 -19.52 8.47 2.87
N ILE A 82 -19.53 9.23 1.76
CA ILE A 82 -20.69 10.03 1.35
C ILE A 82 -21.89 9.13 1.07
N ASN A 83 -21.69 8.02 0.37
CA ASN A 83 -22.75 7.08 0.04
C ASN A 83 -23.39 6.46 1.29
N VAL A 84 -22.57 5.99 2.25
CA VAL A 84 -23.06 5.42 3.52
C VAL A 84 -23.78 6.48 4.36
N LYS A 85 -23.25 7.71 4.43
CA LYS A 85 -23.91 8.84 5.11
C LYS A 85 -25.24 9.23 4.45
N SER A 86 -25.37 9.00 3.14
CA SER A 86 -26.60 9.22 2.37
C SER A 86 -27.59 8.04 2.47
N GLY A 87 -27.30 7.02 3.28
CA GLY A 87 -28.15 5.85 3.49
C GLY A 87 -27.88 4.67 2.56
N GLY A 88 -26.91 4.78 1.64
CA GLY A 88 -26.50 3.70 0.74
C GLY A 88 -25.72 2.61 1.47
N ARG A 89 -26.38 1.49 1.79
CA ARG A 89 -25.77 0.35 2.51
C ARG A 89 -25.84 -0.99 1.76
N THR A 90 -26.48 -1.02 0.60
CA THR A 90 -26.68 -2.23 -0.19
C THR A 90 -25.89 -2.17 -1.49
N ARG A 91 -25.61 -3.33 -2.09
CA ARG A 91 -24.94 -3.43 -3.41
C ARG A 91 -25.73 -2.75 -4.53
N LEU A 92 -27.05 -2.57 -4.34
CA LEU A 92 -27.88 -1.85 -5.31
C LEU A 92 -27.50 -0.38 -5.40
N SER A 93 -27.01 0.22 -4.31
CA SER A 93 -26.55 1.62 -4.30
C SER A 93 -25.34 1.84 -5.22
N THR A 94 -24.33 0.97 -5.14
CA THR A 94 -23.15 1.06 -6.01
C THR A 94 -23.48 0.70 -7.46
N PHE A 95 -24.35 -0.28 -7.68
CA PHE A 95 -24.86 -0.60 -9.01
C PHE A 95 -25.61 0.59 -9.63
N ALA A 96 -26.50 1.23 -8.88
CA ALA A 96 -27.24 2.40 -9.33
C ALA A 96 -26.32 3.57 -9.64
N ALA A 97 -25.29 3.82 -8.83
CA ALA A 97 -24.30 4.86 -9.11
C ALA A 97 -23.61 4.65 -10.47
N GLY A 98 -23.15 3.43 -10.76
CA GLY A 98 -22.53 3.09 -12.05
C GLY A 98 -23.52 3.14 -13.23
N ALA A 99 -24.73 2.63 -13.05
CA ALA A 99 -25.77 2.62 -14.08
C ALA A 99 -26.25 4.04 -14.43
N ILE A 100 -26.44 4.90 -13.43
CA ILE A 100 -26.81 6.30 -13.62
C ILE A 100 -25.67 7.08 -14.28
N LEU A 101 -24.42 6.86 -13.87
CA LEU A 101 -23.26 7.45 -14.53
C LEU A 101 -23.22 7.07 -16.02
N LEU A 102 -23.39 5.78 -16.33
CA LEU A 102 -23.42 5.30 -17.71
C LEU A 102 -24.57 5.93 -18.49
N PHE A 103 -25.78 5.98 -17.92
CA PHE A 103 -26.93 6.63 -18.54
C PHE A 103 -26.67 8.12 -18.81
N MET A 104 -26.10 8.85 -17.85
CA MET A 104 -25.78 10.27 -17.98
C MET A 104 -24.76 10.50 -19.10
N LEU A 105 -23.74 9.66 -19.21
CA LEU A 105 -22.75 9.76 -20.29
C LEU A 105 -23.36 9.45 -21.67
N LEU A 106 -24.32 8.53 -21.76
CA LEU A 106 -24.95 8.16 -23.04
C LEU A 106 -25.99 9.17 -23.51
N VAL A 107 -26.75 9.78 -22.58
CA VAL A 107 -27.86 10.68 -22.93
C VAL A 107 -27.46 12.16 -22.88
N LEU A 108 -26.65 12.54 -21.88
CA LEU A 108 -26.20 13.92 -21.69
C LEU A 108 -24.77 14.15 -22.21
N GLY A 109 -24.23 13.24 -23.03
CA GLY A 109 -22.85 13.32 -23.55
C GLY A 109 -22.51 14.68 -24.18
N ASP A 110 -23.41 15.22 -25.01
CA ASP A 110 -23.22 16.52 -25.66
C ASP A 110 -23.12 17.67 -24.65
N TRP A 111 -23.88 17.60 -23.55
CA TRP A 111 -23.86 18.60 -22.49
C TRP A 111 -22.62 18.47 -21.61
N VAL A 112 -22.21 17.23 -21.31
CA VAL A 112 -20.98 16.93 -20.58
C VAL A 112 -19.76 17.45 -21.37
N GLY A 113 -19.80 17.39 -22.70
CA GLY A 113 -18.77 17.95 -23.58
C GLY A 113 -18.64 19.47 -23.52
N LEU A 114 -19.65 20.20 -23.02
CA LEU A 114 -19.63 21.66 -22.86
C LEU A 114 -19.02 22.10 -21.52
N ILE A 115 -18.66 21.17 -20.63
CA ILE A 115 -18.10 21.52 -19.32
C ILE A 115 -16.74 22.23 -19.54
N PRO A 116 -16.58 23.46 -19.04
CA PRO A 116 -15.37 24.23 -19.27
C PRO A 116 -14.19 23.61 -18.53
N MET A 117 -13.05 23.46 -19.21
CA MET A 117 -11.80 22.94 -18.62
C MET A 117 -11.39 23.63 -17.31
N PRO A 118 -11.54 24.96 -17.14
CA PRO A 118 -11.29 25.62 -15.85
C PRO A 118 -12.07 25.04 -14.66
N ALA A 119 -13.30 24.58 -14.86
CA ALA A 119 -14.10 23.98 -13.79
C ALA A 119 -13.51 22.62 -13.37
N LEU A 120 -13.08 21.80 -14.33
CA LEU A 120 -12.42 20.53 -14.05
C LEU A 120 -11.09 20.72 -13.32
N VAL A 121 -10.29 21.71 -13.73
CA VAL A 121 -9.03 22.07 -13.06
C VAL A 121 -9.29 22.52 -11.62
N ALA A 122 -10.30 23.37 -11.39
CA ALA A 122 -10.65 23.81 -10.03
C ALA A 122 -11.04 22.63 -9.12
N ILE A 123 -11.82 21.66 -9.64
CA ILE A 123 -12.16 20.44 -8.90
C ILE A 123 -10.89 19.62 -8.59
N MET A 124 -9.98 19.45 -9.56
CA MET A 124 -8.73 18.72 -9.34
C MET A 124 -7.79 19.38 -8.33
N ILE A 125 -7.74 20.72 -8.29
CA ILE A 125 -7.00 21.46 -7.25
C ILE A 125 -7.62 21.21 -5.88
N MET A 126 -8.95 21.28 -5.76
CA MET A 126 -9.64 21.02 -4.49
C MET A 126 -9.41 19.58 -4.02
N VAL A 127 -9.51 18.58 -4.92
CA VAL A 127 -9.22 17.18 -4.60
C VAL A 127 -7.77 16.99 -4.17
N SER A 128 -6.81 17.64 -4.82
CA SER A 128 -5.39 17.60 -4.44
C SER A 128 -5.18 18.19 -3.04
N ILE A 129 -5.87 19.29 -2.72
CA ILE A 129 -5.88 19.89 -1.38
C ILE A 129 -6.61 19.02 -0.35
N GLY A 130 -7.61 18.25 -0.74
CA GLY A 130 -8.27 17.30 0.16
C GLY A 130 -7.43 16.04 0.42
N THR A 131 -6.61 15.63 -0.55
CA THR A 131 -5.86 14.37 -0.51
C THR A 131 -4.53 14.51 0.24
N PHE A 132 -3.86 15.65 0.13
CA PHE A 132 -2.59 15.86 0.83
C PHE A 132 -2.86 15.98 2.34
N ASN A 133 -2.04 15.34 3.18
CA ASN A 133 -2.18 15.45 4.63
C ASN A 133 -1.31 16.60 5.15
N TRP A 134 -1.93 17.74 5.46
CA TRP A 134 -1.22 18.92 6.00
C TRP A 134 -0.56 18.66 7.36
N SER A 135 -1.08 17.72 8.16
CA SER A 135 -0.47 17.39 9.44
C SER A 135 0.91 16.75 9.24
N SER A 136 1.11 15.99 8.16
CA SER A 136 2.37 15.30 7.86
C SER A 136 3.58 16.23 7.83
N LEU A 137 3.42 17.50 7.45
CA LEU A 137 4.51 18.48 7.47
C LEU A 137 4.96 18.86 8.89
N ARG A 138 4.00 19.01 9.82
CA ARG A 138 4.28 19.27 11.24
C ARG A 138 4.76 17.99 11.94
N ASP A 139 4.17 16.86 11.58
CA ASP A 139 4.48 15.56 12.15
C ASP A 139 5.85 15.05 11.68
N LEU A 140 6.39 15.57 10.56
CA LEU A 140 7.74 15.27 10.07
C LEU A 140 8.84 15.52 11.13
N VAL A 141 8.65 16.55 11.95
CA VAL A 141 9.58 16.94 13.03
C VAL A 141 9.49 15.98 14.22
N HIS A 142 8.32 15.37 14.44
CA HIS A 142 8.03 14.55 15.62
C HIS A 142 8.11 13.04 15.33
N HIS A 143 8.00 12.62 14.07
CA HIS A 143 8.05 11.22 13.69
C HIS A 143 9.45 10.62 13.79
N PRO A 144 9.54 9.28 13.98
CA PRO A 144 10.81 8.57 13.89
C PRO A 144 11.50 8.87 12.55
N ARG A 145 12.77 9.28 12.61
CA ARG A 145 13.57 9.70 11.43
C ARG A 145 13.45 8.75 10.24
N ARG A 146 13.38 7.44 10.50
CA ARG A 146 13.27 6.39 9.47
C ARG A 146 11.99 6.51 8.65
N SER A 147 10.83 6.75 9.28
CA SER A 147 9.55 6.91 8.58
C SER A 147 9.53 8.19 7.73
N SER A 148 10.08 9.27 8.28
CA SER A 148 10.22 10.55 7.58
C SER A 148 11.10 10.44 6.33
N ILE A 149 12.19 9.66 6.40
CA ILE A 149 13.08 9.42 5.25
C ILE A 149 12.34 8.68 4.12
N VAL A 150 11.59 7.62 4.44
CA VAL A 150 10.82 6.88 3.42
C VAL A 150 9.83 7.80 2.72
N MET A 151 9.03 8.55 3.49
CA MET A 151 8.06 9.48 2.93
C MET A 151 8.74 10.53 2.04
N LEU A 152 9.80 11.19 2.51
CA LEU A 152 10.51 12.20 1.72
C LEU A 152 11.11 11.61 0.44
N ALA A 153 11.73 10.42 0.52
CA ALA A 153 12.27 9.74 -0.65
C ALA A 153 11.16 9.45 -1.67
N THR A 154 10.01 8.90 -1.24
CA THR A 154 8.88 8.64 -2.15
C THR A 154 8.38 9.91 -2.82
N VAL A 155 8.14 10.98 -2.06
CA VAL A 155 7.65 12.26 -2.59
C VAL A 155 8.64 12.87 -3.58
N LEU A 156 9.94 12.92 -3.21
CA LEU A 156 10.98 13.47 -4.08
C LEU A 156 11.15 12.67 -5.36
N THR A 157 11.06 11.33 -5.30
CA THR A 157 11.09 10.49 -6.49
C THR A 157 9.89 10.76 -7.39
N VAL A 158 8.67 10.79 -6.86
CA VAL A 158 7.46 11.04 -7.68
C VAL A 158 7.53 12.43 -8.32
N VAL A 159 7.85 13.47 -7.55
CA VAL A 159 7.91 14.84 -8.05
C VAL A 159 9.05 15.04 -9.04
N GLY A 160 10.23 14.48 -8.78
CA GLY A 160 11.39 14.62 -9.66
C GLY A 160 11.25 13.84 -10.97
N THR A 161 10.66 12.64 -10.92
CA THR A 161 10.54 11.77 -12.10
C THR A 161 9.20 11.86 -12.81
N HIS A 162 8.21 12.52 -12.21
CA HIS A 162 6.82 12.53 -12.66
C HIS A 162 6.23 11.11 -12.82
N ASN A 163 6.78 10.13 -12.10
CA ASN A 163 6.42 8.73 -12.20
C ASN A 163 6.08 8.14 -10.83
N LEU A 164 4.79 7.92 -10.60
CA LEU A 164 4.28 7.35 -9.36
C LEU A 164 4.85 5.95 -9.08
N ALA A 165 5.01 5.11 -10.11
CA ALA A 165 5.47 3.73 -9.95
C ALA A 165 6.91 3.66 -9.41
N LEU A 166 7.79 4.57 -9.84
CA LEU A 166 9.14 4.68 -9.30
C LEU A 166 9.11 5.09 -7.82
N GLY A 167 8.23 6.04 -7.47
CA GLY A 167 8.02 6.43 -6.08
C GLY A 167 7.58 5.27 -5.19
N VAL A 168 6.59 4.48 -5.62
CA VAL A 168 6.14 3.28 -4.90
C VAL A 168 7.27 2.27 -4.76
N GLY A 169 8.03 2.00 -5.84
CA GLY A 169 9.17 1.09 -5.82
C GLY A 169 10.24 1.50 -4.78
N VAL A 170 10.65 2.77 -4.80
CA VAL A 170 11.60 3.32 -3.81
C VAL A 170 11.06 3.21 -2.39
N GLY A 171 9.78 3.53 -2.19
CA GLY A 171 9.13 3.45 -0.88
C GLY A 171 9.12 2.03 -0.30
N VAL A 172 8.77 1.04 -1.12
CA VAL A 172 8.75 -0.38 -0.72
C VAL A 172 10.15 -0.88 -0.40
N LEU A 173 11.14 -0.56 -1.24
CA LEU A 173 12.53 -0.97 -1.02
C LEU A 173 13.09 -0.39 0.29
N LEU A 174 12.94 0.92 0.51
CA LEU A 174 13.43 1.56 1.74
C LEU A 174 12.68 1.05 2.98
N SER A 175 11.37 0.82 2.88
CA SER A 175 10.58 0.25 3.98
C SER A 175 11.06 -1.17 4.32
N GLY A 176 11.35 -1.99 3.32
CA GLY A 176 11.90 -3.34 3.51
C GLY A 176 13.27 -3.33 4.20
N ILE A 177 14.17 -2.45 3.77
CA ILE A 177 15.50 -2.28 4.38
C ILE A 177 15.38 -1.85 5.84
N PHE A 178 14.58 -0.82 6.13
CA PHE A 178 14.40 -0.36 7.51
C PHE A 178 13.68 -1.38 8.39
N PHE A 179 12.78 -2.17 7.82
CA PHE A 179 12.14 -3.28 8.52
C PHE A 179 13.17 -4.37 8.87
N ALA A 180 13.98 -4.83 7.91
CA ALA A 180 15.03 -5.82 8.15
C ALA A 180 16.00 -5.36 9.24
N TRP A 181 16.42 -4.10 9.20
CA TRP A 181 17.29 -3.52 10.23
C TRP A 181 16.61 -3.37 11.59
N LYS A 182 15.31 -3.03 11.64
CA LYS A 182 14.56 -2.99 12.90
C LYS A 182 14.49 -4.38 13.53
N VAL A 183 14.24 -5.42 12.73
CA VAL A 183 14.17 -6.81 13.21
C VAL A 183 15.55 -7.28 13.70
N SER A 184 16.64 -6.88 13.04
CA SER A 184 17.99 -7.23 13.52
C SER A 184 18.32 -6.59 14.88
N GLN A 185 17.78 -5.40 15.19
CA GLN A 185 17.98 -4.74 16.48
C GLN A 185 17.11 -5.29 17.63
N ILE A 186 16.10 -6.13 17.34
CA ILE A 186 15.29 -6.81 18.37
C ILE A 186 16.04 -8.02 18.93
N PHE A 187 17.17 -8.39 18.32
CA PHE A 187 18.07 -9.41 18.78
C PHE A 187 18.89 -8.92 19.99
N ARG A 188 18.77 -9.62 21.13
CA ARG A 188 19.50 -9.30 22.34
C ARG A 188 20.07 -10.57 22.94
N VAL A 189 21.38 -10.58 23.18
CA VAL A 189 22.07 -11.66 23.87
C VAL A 189 22.42 -11.17 25.27
N THR A 190 21.90 -11.83 26.28
CA THR A 190 22.24 -11.57 27.69
C THR A 190 23.13 -12.69 28.17
N SER A 191 24.18 -12.39 28.94
CA SER A 191 25.09 -13.42 29.45
C SER A 191 25.21 -13.37 30.97
N THR A 192 25.16 -14.54 31.59
CA THR A 192 25.32 -14.72 33.03
C THR A 192 26.34 -15.83 33.29
N LEU A 193 27.20 -15.63 34.30
CA LEU A 193 28.19 -16.61 34.72
C LEU A 193 27.80 -17.12 36.11
N GLU A 194 27.48 -18.42 36.22
CA GLU A 194 27.22 -19.09 37.50
C GLU A 194 27.93 -20.44 37.51
N ASN A 195 28.63 -20.77 38.61
CA ASN A 195 29.22 -22.10 38.87
C ASN A 195 30.04 -22.68 37.69
N ASP A 196 30.97 -21.89 37.12
CA ASP A 196 31.79 -22.25 35.95
C ASP A 196 31.01 -22.60 34.67
N VAL A 197 29.75 -22.17 34.57
CA VAL A 197 28.93 -22.28 33.35
C VAL A 197 28.52 -20.89 32.88
N ARG A 198 28.95 -20.51 31.67
CA ARG A 198 28.49 -19.29 31.00
C ARG A 198 27.17 -19.58 30.29
N THR A 199 26.09 -18.91 30.68
CA THR A 199 24.79 -19.02 30.01
C THR A 199 24.55 -17.79 29.15
N TYR A 200 24.33 -17.99 27.85
CA TYR A 200 23.92 -16.96 26.90
C TYR A 200 22.43 -17.15 26.60
N ARG A 201 21.60 -16.20 27.00
CA ARG A 201 20.17 -16.16 26.69
C ARG A 201 19.95 -15.30 25.46
N VAL A 202 19.40 -15.90 24.42
CA VAL A 202 19.15 -15.26 23.13
C VAL A 202 17.68 -14.86 23.06
N GLU A 203 17.40 -13.56 23.09
CA GLU A 203 16.06 -13.01 22.94
C GLU A 203 15.91 -12.38 21.55
N GLY A 204 14.85 -12.74 20.83
CA GLY A 204 14.56 -12.21 19.49
C GLY A 204 14.74 -13.24 18.36
N GLN A 205 14.75 -12.78 17.11
CA GLN A 205 14.87 -13.64 15.93
C GLN A 205 16.33 -13.73 15.47
N LEU A 206 16.85 -14.96 15.33
CA LEU A 206 18.18 -15.21 14.76
C LEU A 206 18.07 -15.43 13.24
N PHE A 207 18.62 -14.52 12.44
CA PHE A 207 18.67 -14.63 10.98
C PHE A 207 19.95 -13.98 10.45
N PHE A 208 20.18 -14.01 9.13
CA PHE A 208 21.44 -13.58 8.52
C PHE A 208 21.91 -12.19 8.97
N ALA A 209 21.00 -11.23 9.13
CA ALA A 209 21.36 -9.86 9.51
C ALA A 209 21.69 -9.69 11.01
N SER A 210 21.40 -10.68 11.87
CA SER A 210 21.73 -10.66 13.30
C SER A 210 22.88 -11.62 13.65
N ALA A 211 23.47 -12.29 12.65
CA ALA A 211 24.52 -13.29 12.86
C ALA A 211 25.83 -12.66 13.37
N GLU A 212 26.21 -11.50 12.84
CA GLU A 212 27.39 -10.76 13.32
C GLU A 212 27.20 -10.27 14.75
N ASP A 213 26.03 -9.71 15.07
CA ASP A 213 25.70 -9.25 16.43
C ASP A 213 25.69 -10.40 17.44
N PHE A 214 25.25 -11.60 17.03
CA PHE A 214 25.32 -12.82 17.85
C PHE A 214 26.75 -13.26 18.13
N LEU A 215 27.60 -13.30 17.11
CA LEU A 215 29.01 -13.65 17.27
C LEU A 215 29.74 -12.62 18.13
N ALA A 216 29.48 -11.32 17.92
CA ALA A 216 30.09 -10.25 18.70
C ALA A 216 29.67 -10.27 20.18
N ALA A 217 28.48 -10.76 20.50
CA ALA A 217 28.01 -10.88 21.87
C ALA A 217 28.59 -12.09 22.63
N MET A 218 29.23 -13.04 21.93
CA MET A 218 29.89 -14.18 22.55
C MET A 218 31.34 -13.86 22.88
N ASN A 219 31.75 -14.13 24.12
CA ASN A 219 33.14 -14.03 24.54
C ASN A 219 33.86 -15.34 24.25
N PHE A 220 34.77 -15.33 23.28
CA PHE A 220 35.57 -16.49 22.87
C PHE A 220 36.93 -16.57 23.58
N GLU A 221 37.33 -15.53 24.30
CA GLU A 221 38.63 -15.48 25.00
C GLU A 221 38.53 -16.00 26.44
N GLU A 222 37.31 -16.06 27.01
CA GLU A 222 37.05 -16.55 28.37
C GLU A 222 37.18 -18.09 28.43
N GLN A 223 38.12 -18.59 29.23
CA GLN A 223 38.32 -20.04 29.42
C GLN A 223 37.31 -20.60 30.44
N VAL A 224 36.11 -20.92 29.96
CA VAL A 224 35.03 -21.54 30.75
C VAL A 224 34.88 -23.01 30.34
N PRO A 225 34.78 -23.97 31.28
CA PRO A 225 34.70 -25.40 30.94
C PRO A 225 33.38 -25.78 30.26
N ARG A 226 32.29 -25.00 30.44
CA ARG A 226 30.98 -25.25 29.82
C ARG A 226 30.27 -23.95 29.44
N VAL A 227 29.67 -23.95 28.25
CA VAL A 227 28.83 -22.87 27.74
C VAL A 227 27.42 -23.42 27.49
N ARG A 228 26.39 -22.71 27.94
CA ARG A 228 24.98 -23.01 27.71
C ARG A 228 24.37 -21.92 26.84
N LEU A 229 23.79 -22.31 25.71
CA LEU A 229 22.99 -21.44 24.85
C LEU A 229 21.52 -21.69 25.16
N ASP A 230 20.83 -20.67 25.67
CA ASP A 230 19.39 -20.70 25.91
C ASP A 230 18.67 -19.99 24.75
N LEU A 231 17.92 -20.79 23.97
CA LEU A 231 17.19 -20.40 22.76
C LEU A 231 15.66 -20.47 22.99
N SER A 232 15.22 -20.54 24.25
CA SER A 232 13.81 -20.67 24.61
C SER A 232 13.01 -19.38 24.57
#